data_AF-A0A5Q2FEY5-F1
#
_entry.id   AF-A0A5Q2FEY5-F1
#
_cell.length_a   1.000
_cell.length_b   1.000
_cell.length_c   1.000
_cell.angle_alpha   90.00
_cell.angle_beta   90.00
_cell.angle_gamma   90.00
#
_symmetry.space_group_name_H-M   'P 1'
#
loop_
_entity.id
_entity.type
_entity.pdbx_description
1 polymer ?
#
loop_
_entity_poly.entity_id
_entity_poly.type
_entity_poly.pdbx_seq_one_letter_code
_entity_poly.pdbx_strand_id
1 'polypeptide(L)'
;MGSRSRRRRPLAAAAALIACLLVASACAGPARGPKESPSTASRTATPTQPWTVTENAKPGTGDWEIDSSAVAGDAQLAGYADHTSVLPGESFGLFVTSTLGDVAVAAYRVGAYGGAGARLVWQAPQPIKAVKQPDPVIEADHMVVAKWAKTTDVATTDWPEGSYLLKLTAGGKSRYVPVTVRSRSTAGRLVIVNAVITDQAYNDWGGYSLYDGPGDSRSTRVSFDRPQKGNGAQQFFGDELAPIQLAEGLGVDLAYVTSVDLDREPDLLNGASGMVSMGHDEYWTVPERTAVEKARDSGTSLAFLGANAVYWRVRLEDGQTGDRRVVVGYKNTSDPKKNAVNTTVMWRSQPYPHPENSLTGMLYECFPAYGDMVIQDPTFPLFDGTGVKKGDKIPGVVGIEIDRAYPIPGTPDALTVAAHSPVTCGSNKHTYSDMTYYSTGKAGVWATGSMMWVKVLNGPNGKYNITDASVTFVRRVMENAFRQMAKGNGKGALQTTPNLSGLNASASTSTGTGGPVDK
;
A
#
# COMPACT_ATOMS: atom_id res chain seq x y z
N MET A 1 -14.25 -25.93 63.31
CA MET A 1 -15.17 -27.04 62.95
C MET A 1 -15.12 -27.13 61.43
N GLY A 2 -14.65 -28.20 60.74
CA GLY A 2 -15.02 -29.62 60.85
C GLY A 2 -16.29 -29.86 60.01
N SER A 3 -16.39 -30.74 58.99
CA SER A 3 -15.58 -31.89 58.60
C SER A 3 -15.72 -32.30 57.10
N ARG A 4 -14.69 -33.01 56.59
CA ARG A 4 -14.58 -33.97 55.44
C ARG A 4 -15.80 -34.93 55.24
N SER A 5 -16.01 -35.73 54.16
CA SER A 5 -15.45 -35.96 52.79
C SER A 5 -16.09 -37.22 52.09
N ARG A 6 -15.68 -37.58 50.83
CA ARG A 6 -15.81 -38.91 50.13
C ARG A 6 -17.17 -39.26 49.45
N ARG A 7 -17.31 -40.14 48.42
CA ARG A 7 -16.38 -40.80 47.42
C ARG A 7 -17.17 -41.44 46.23
N ARG A 8 -16.61 -41.34 45.02
CA ARG A 8 -16.32 -42.36 43.94
C ARG A 8 -17.32 -43.45 43.44
N ARG A 9 -17.19 -43.75 42.13
CA ARG A 9 -17.74 -44.84 41.29
C ARG A 9 -17.34 -46.28 41.69
N PRO A 10 -17.95 -47.32 41.06
CA PRO A 10 -17.20 -48.50 40.57
C PRO A 10 -17.45 -48.88 39.07
N LEU A 11 -16.76 -49.94 38.62
CA LEU A 11 -16.72 -50.63 37.30
C LEU A 11 -16.75 -52.16 37.53
N ALA A 12 -17.27 -52.99 36.59
CA ALA A 12 -16.96 -54.42 36.27
C ALA A 12 -18.14 -55.10 35.49
N ALA A 13 -17.96 -55.72 34.31
CA ALA A 13 -17.66 -57.16 34.00
C ALA A 13 -18.88 -58.13 34.14
N ALA A 14 -19.07 -59.27 33.45
CA ALA A 14 -18.28 -60.11 32.49
C ALA A 14 -19.26 -60.96 31.60
N ALA A 15 -19.04 -61.29 30.30
CA ALA A 15 -18.29 -62.44 29.69
C ALA A 15 -19.14 -63.67 29.19
N ALA A 16 -18.58 -64.42 28.23
CA ALA A 16 -18.96 -65.74 27.64
C ALA A 16 -20.17 -65.81 26.66
N LEU A 17 -20.34 -66.78 25.73
CA LEU A 17 -19.53 -67.69 24.86
C LEU A 17 -20.51 -68.82 24.38
N ILE A 18 -20.53 -69.21 23.10
CA ILE A 18 -20.87 -70.56 22.56
C ILE A 18 -20.76 -70.56 21.01
N ALA A 19 -20.53 -71.71 20.39
CA ALA A 19 -20.14 -71.88 18.97
C ALA A 19 -20.99 -72.95 18.22
N CYS A 20 -20.51 -73.34 17.01
CA CYS A 20 -21.04 -74.36 16.06
C CYS A 20 -22.12 -73.84 15.07
N LEU A 21 -22.15 -74.24 13.78
CA LEU A 21 -21.56 -75.41 13.09
C LEU A 21 -20.93 -75.10 11.70
N LEU A 22 -20.17 -76.08 11.18
CA LEU A 22 -19.51 -76.12 9.86
C LEU A 22 -20.38 -76.77 8.77
N VAL A 23 -20.21 -76.36 7.50
CA VAL A 23 -20.05 -77.27 6.34
C VAL A 23 -19.07 -76.62 5.34
N ALA A 24 -18.21 -77.42 4.70
CA ALA A 24 -17.19 -76.95 3.75
C ALA A 24 -17.50 -77.36 2.30
N SER A 25 -17.03 -76.56 1.33
CA SER A 25 -16.56 -77.04 0.02
C SER A 25 -15.69 -75.97 -0.66
N ALA A 26 -14.71 -76.43 -1.44
CA ALA A 26 -13.58 -75.63 -1.89
C ALA A 26 -13.69 -75.19 -3.35
N CYS A 27 -13.02 -74.08 -3.69
CA CYS A 27 -12.20 -73.95 -4.91
C CYS A 27 -11.24 -72.77 -4.77
N ALA A 28 -10.06 -72.85 -5.39
CA ALA A 28 -8.91 -72.00 -5.08
C ALA A 28 -8.85 -70.69 -5.89
N GLY A 29 -8.25 -69.66 -5.28
CA GLY A 29 -7.84 -68.39 -5.90
C GLY A 29 -6.64 -67.81 -5.11
N PRO A 30 -5.72 -67.07 -5.75
CA PRO A 30 -4.37 -66.87 -5.22
C PRO A 30 -4.28 -65.91 -4.02
N ALA A 31 -3.21 -66.09 -3.24
CA ALA A 31 -2.95 -65.37 -2.00
C ALA A 31 -2.77 -63.85 -2.21
N ARG A 32 -3.35 -63.05 -1.30
CA ARG A 32 -3.01 -61.63 -1.15
C ARG A 32 -1.65 -61.50 -0.48
N GLY A 33 -0.68 -60.92 -1.20
CA GLY A 33 0.55 -60.40 -0.59
C GLY A 33 0.27 -59.20 0.34
N PRO A 34 1.30 -58.72 1.06
CA PRO A 34 1.16 -57.58 1.98
C PRO A 34 0.69 -56.32 1.23
N LYS A 35 -0.17 -55.52 1.87
CA LYS A 35 -0.52 -54.19 1.36
C LYS A 35 0.70 -53.28 1.51
N GLU A 36 1.34 -52.91 0.41
CA GLU A 36 2.25 -51.78 0.39
C GLU A 36 1.45 -50.49 0.64
N SER A 37 1.92 -49.68 1.58
CA SER A 37 1.41 -48.32 1.77
C SER A 37 1.76 -47.46 0.56
N PRO A 38 0.87 -46.57 0.08
CA PRO A 38 1.23 -45.66 -1.01
C PRO A 38 2.36 -44.74 -0.57
N SER A 39 3.54 -44.92 -1.16
CA SER A 39 4.60 -43.93 -1.09
C SER A 39 4.09 -42.64 -1.73
N THR A 40 3.85 -41.61 -0.93
CA THR A 40 3.60 -40.26 -1.42
C THR A 40 4.92 -39.72 -1.99
N ALA A 41 5.20 -40.11 -3.23
CA ALA A 41 6.25 -39.49 -4.02
C ALA A 41 5.98 -37.99 -4.08
N SER A 42 6.86 -37.21 -3.43
CA SER A 42 6.84 -35.77 -3.51
C SER A 42 7.04 -35.39 -4.97
N ARG A 43 5.96 -35.00 -5.67
CA ARG A 43 6.08 -34.29 -6.94
C ARG A 43 6.72 -32.96 -6.56
N THR A 44 8.02 -32.84 -6.83
CA THR A 44 8.70 -31.55 -6.92
C THR A 44 7.92 -30.72 -7.92
N ALA A 45 7.08 -29.82 -7.41
CA ALA A 45 6.40 -28.84 -8.24
C ALA A 45 7.50 -28.03 -8.93
N THR A 46 7.58 -28.14 -10.26
CA THR A 46 8.36 -27.20 -11.07
C THR A 46 7.96 -25.80 -10.64
N PRO A 47 8.90 -24.89 -10.31
CA PRO A 47 8.54 -23.53 -9.91
C PRO A 47 7.64 -22.91 -10.97
N THR A 48 6.37 -22.71 -10.62
CA THR A 48 5.43 -21.98 -11.47
C THR A 48 5.95 -20.56 -11.58
N GLN A 49 6.25 -20.12 -12.80
CA GLN A 49 6.63 -18.74 -13.07
C GLN A 49 5.59 -17.79 -12.44
N PRO A 50 6.01 -16.70 -11.77
CA PRO A 50 5.09 -15.74 -11.21
C PRO A 50 4.06 -15.26 -12.25
N TRP A 51 2.80 -15.17 -11.85
CA TRP A 51 1.70 -14.88 -12.78
C TRP A 51 1.87 -13.53 -13.50
N THR A 52 2.55 -12.58 -12.86
CA THR A 52 2.96 -11.29 -13.43
C THR A 52 3.78 -11.44 -14.71
N VAL A 53 4.62 -12.47 -14.83
CA VAL A 53 5.38 -12.77 -16.06
C VAL A 53 4.43 -13.12 -17.21
N THR A 54 3.43 -13.98 -16.95
CA THR A 54 2.44 -14.40 -17.93
C THR A 54 1.48 -13.26 -18.30
N GLU A 55 1.12 -12.40 -17.34
CA GLU A 55 0.27 -11.24 -17.56
C GLU A 55 0.98 -10.15 -18.38
N ASN A 56 2.22 -9.79 -18.03
CA ASN A 56 3.00 -8.76 -18.73
C ASN A 56 3.54 -9.20 -20.10
N ALA A 57 3.47 -10.50 -20.42
CA ALA A 57 3.71 -11.00 -21.78
C ALA A 57 2.54 -10.72 -22.75
N LYS A 58 1.36 -10.31 -22.25
CA LYS A 58 0.23 -9.88 -23.09
C LYS A 58 0.50 -8.49 -23.71
N PRO A 59 -0.04 -8.17 -24.89
CA PRO A 59 0.11 -6.84 -25.48
C PRO A 59 -0.44 -5.75 -24.56
N GLY A 60 0.37 -4.74 -24.27
CA GLY A 60 -0.09 -3.47 -23.70
C GLY A 60 -0.52 -2.47 -24.77
N THR A 61 -0.93 -1.28 -24.33
CA THR A 61 -1.20 -0.13 -25.21
C THR A 61 -0.87 1.18 -24.48
N GLY A 62 -0.63 2.26 -25.22
CA GLY A 62 -0.59 3.64 -24.69
C GLY A 62 -1.96 4.32 -24.60
N ASP A 63 -3.04 3.71 -25.13
CA ASP A 63 -4.39 4.32 -25.23
C ASP A 63 -5.04 4.67 -23.88
N TRP A 64 -4.47 4.19 -22.77
CA TRP A 64 -4.86 4.59 -21.42
C TRP A 64 -4.50 6.06 -21.15
N GLU A 65 -3.39 6.57 -21.67
CA GLU A 65 -2.89 7.92 -21.39
C GLU A 65 -3.91 9.00 -21.82
N ILE A 66 -4.01 10.07 -21.02
CA ILE A 66 -4.84 11.23 -21.32
C ILE A 66 -3.91 12.41 -21.56
N ASP A 67 -3.90 12.92 -22.79
CA ASP A 67 -3.20 14.17 -23.10
C ASP A 67 -3.70 15.31 -22.22
N SER A 68 -2.79 16.18 -21.78
CA SER A 68 -3.11 17.29 -20.87
C SER A 68 -4.23 18.21 -21.38
N SER A 69 -4.34 18.42 -22.70
CA SER A 69 -5.41 19.21 -23.32
C SER A 69 -6.75 18.45 -23.39
N ALA A 70 -6.71 17.11 -23.35
CA ALA A 70 -7.88 16.24 -23.33
C ALA A 70 -8.46 16.00 -21.92
N VAL A 71 -7.77 16.38 -20.84
CA VAL A 71 -8.32 16.28 -19.48
C VAL A 71 -9.63 17.07 -19.36
N ALA A 72 -10.66 16.44 -18.81
CA ALA A 72 -11.96 17.03 -18.54
C ALA A 72 -11.98 17.81 -17.21
N GLY A 73 -12.53 19.01 -17.21
CA GLY A 73 -12.85 19.73 -15.97
C GLY A 73 -13.97 19.06 -15.17
N ASP A 74 -14.02 19.32 -13.86
CA ASP A 74 -14.90 18.62 -12.90
C ASP A 74 -16.40 18.63 -13.29
N ALA A 75 -16.87 19.72 -13.90
CA ALA A 75 -18.25 19.87 -14.36
C ALA A 75 -18.51 19.35 -15.79
N GLN A 76 -17.47 18.96 -16.53
CA GLN A 76 -17.58 18.47 -17.91
C GLN A 76 -17.84 16.96 -17.95
N LEU A 77 -16.93 16.21 -17.34
CA LEU A 77 -16.95 14.74 -17.26
C LEU A 77 -16.14 14.32 -16.05
N ALA A 78 -16.76 13.60 -15.12
CA ALA A 78 -16.08 13.05 -13.94
C ALA A 78 -16.84 11.81 -13.43
N GLY A 79 -16.17 10.98 -12.62
CA GLY A 79 -16.78 9.80 -12.03
C GLY A 79 -16.06 9.27 -10.80
N TYR A 80 -16.69 8.31 -10.13
CA TYR A 80 -16.13 7.54 -9.01
C TYR A 80 -16.78 6.13 -8.96
N ALA A 81 -16.14 5.22 -8.23
CA ALA A 81 -16.67 3.91 -7.92
C ALA A 81 -17.15 3.84 -6.46
N ASP A 82 -18.18 3.04 -6.17
CA ASP A 82 -18.64 2.75 -4.80
C ASP A 82 -17.70 1.84 -3.99
N HIS A 83 -16.67 1.30 -4.63
CA HIS A 83 -15.61 0.50 -4.02
C HIS A 83 -14.23 1.12 -4.27
N THR A 84 -13.35 1.08 -3.28
CA THR A 84 -11.89 1.31 -3.48
C THR A 84 -11.21 0.07 -4.06
N SER A 85 -11.73 -1.10 -3.67
CA SER A 85 -11.24 -2.42 -4.04
C SER A 85 -12.37 -3.43 -4.24
N VAL A 86 -12.18 -4.38 -5.15
CA VAL A 86 -13.03 -5.57 -5.35
C VAL A 86 -12.17 -6.80 -5.59
N LEU A 87 -12.67 -8.01 -5.35
CA LEU A 87 -11.96 -9.24 -5.74
C LEU A 87 -12.19 -9.55 -7.24
N PRO A 88 -11.29 -10.30 -7.90
CA PRO A 88 -11.51 -10.78 -9.27
C PRO A 88 -12.88 -11.46 -9.44
N GLY A 89 -13.66 -11.00 -10.42
CA GLY A 89 -15.01 -11.48 -10.73
C GLY A 89 -16.15 -10.82 -9.94
N GLU A 90 -15.86 -9.95 -8.96
CA GLU A 90 -16.86 -9.11 -8.31
C GLU A 90 -17.19 -7.88 -9.17
N SER A 91 -18.26 -7.17 -8.82
CA SER A 91 -18.71 -5.96 -9.51
C SER A 91 -18.69 -4.76 -8.58
N PHE A 92 -18.46 -3.57 -9.13
CA PHE A 92 -18.65 -2.28 -8.45
C PHE A 92 -19.57 -1.38 -9.28
N GLY A 93 -20.27 -0.48 -8.60
CA GLY A 93 -21.06 0.57 -9.22
C GLY A 93 -20.19 1.75 -9.65
N LEU A 94 -20.38 2.18 -10.90
CA LEU A 94 -19.76 3.35 -11.48
C LEU A 94 -20.76 4.52 -11.53
N PHE A 95 -20.35 5.66 -10.98
CA PHE A 95 -21.12 6.89 -10.88
C PHE A 95 -20.47 7.93 -11.77
N VAL A 96 -21.20 8.44 -12.77
CA VAL A 96 -20.66 9.36 -13.80
C VAL A 96 -21.57 10.57 -13.94
N THR A 97 -20.95 11.75 -14.04
CA THR A 97 -21.56 12.98 -14.56
C THR A 97 -20.98 13.29 -15.94
N SER A 98 -21.81 13.73 -16.88
CA SER A 98 -21.37 14.21 -18.19
C SER A 98 -22.28 15.33 -18.69
N THR A 99 -21.67 16.44 -19.10
CA THR A 99 -22.32 17.47 -19.93
C THR A 99 -21.93 17.34 -21.41
N LEU A 100 -21.11 16.34 -21.74
CA LEU A 100 -20.54 16.10 -23.09
C LEU A 100 -21.25 14.96 -23.85
N GLY A 101 -22.37 14.46 -23.33
CA GLY A 101 -23.15 13.34 -23.89
C GLY A 101 -22.71 11.97 -23.34
N ASP A 102 -23.03 10.92 -24.10
CA ASP A 102 -22.72 9.53 -23.73
C ASP A 102 -21.22 9.30 -23.53
N VAL A 103 -20.88 8.39 -22.62
CA VAL A 103 -19.49 8.20 -22.15
C VAL A 103 -18.98 6.83 -22.57
N ALA A 104 -17.93 6.78 -23.37
CA ALA A 104 -17.17 5.54 -23.56
C ALA A 104 -16.36 5.25 -22.28
N VAL A 105 -16.38 4.00 -21.83
CA VAL A 105 -15.62 3.54 -20.65
C VAL A 105 -14.73 2.38 -21.06
N ALA A 106 -13.42 2.51 -20.79
CA ALA A 106 -12.42 1.48 -21.00
C ALA A 106 -11.60 1.29 -19.73
N ALA A 107 -11.37 0.04 -19.31
CA ALA A 107 -10.59 -0.29 -18.13
C ALA A 107 -9.20 -0.80 -18.52
N TYR A 108 -8.19 -0.18 -17.93
CA TYR A 108 -6.78 -0.50 -18.17
C TYR A 108 -6.14 -1.01 -16.89
N ARG A 109 -5.54 -2.20 -16.94
CA ARG A 109 -4.69 -2.72 -15.86
C ARG A 109 -3.32 -2.08 -15.98
N VAL A 110 -2.83 -1.49 -14.90
CA VAL A 110 -1.47 -0.93 -14.82
C VAL A 110 -0.45 -2.07 -14.72
N GLY A 111 0.69 -1.95 -15.41
CA GLY A 111 1.76 -2.95 -15.40
C GLY A 111 2.88 -2.61 -16.38
N ALA A 112 3.88 -3.48 -16.50
CA ALA A 112 5.03 -3.23 -17.37
C ALA A 112 4.68 -3.33 -18.86
N TYR A 113 4.02 -4.43 -19.28
CA TYR A 113 3.58 -4.71 -20.66
C TYR A 113 4.56 -4.27 -21.77
N GLY A 114 5.83 -4.65 -21.65
CA GLY A 114 6.87 -4.31 -22.63
C GLY A 114 7.24 -2.81 -22.71
N GLY A 115 6.85 -2.01 -21.71
CA GLY A 115 7.04 -0.56 -21.67
C GLY A 115 5.78 0.25 -21.99
N ALA A 116 4.67 -0.39 -22.36
CA ALA A 116 3.40 0.31 -22.66
C ALA A 116 2.67 0.84 -21.41
N GLY A 117 3.06 0.41 -20.21
CA GLY A 117 2.58 0.98 -18.93
C GLY A 117 1.18 0.53 -18.47
N ALA A 118 0.33 0.08 -19.40
CA ALA A 118 -0.95 -0.57 -19.09
C ALA A 118 -1.42 -1.50 -20.22
N ARG A 119 -2.43 -2.32 -19.93
CA ARG A 119 -3.16 -3.15 -20.89
C ARG A 119 -4.66 -2.90 -20.81
N LEU A 120 -5.31 -2.71 -21.96
CA LEU A 120 -6.77 -2.73 -22.05
C LEU A 120 -7.30 -4.12 -21.65
N VAL A 121 -8.12 -4.18 -20.60
CA VAL A 121 -8.73 -5.45 -20.14
C VAL A 121 -10.18 -5.59 -20.57
N TRP A 122 -10.88 -4.46 -20.71
CA TRP A 122 -12.33 -4.41 -20.88
C TRP A 122 -12.74 -3.05 -21.43
N GLN A 123 -13.82 -3.03 -22.20
CA GLN A 123 -14.46 -1.82 -22.67
C GLN A 123 -15.98 -2.03 -22.64
N ALA A 124 -16.72 -0.98 -22.28
CA ALA A 124 -18.18 -0.99 -22.37
C ALA A 124 -18.61 -1.28 -23.82
N PRO A 125 -19.52 -2.25 -24.09
CA PRO A 125 -19.90 -2.63 -25.45
C PRO A 125 -20.48 -1.49 -26.29
N GLN A 126 -21.06 -0.47 -25.64
CA GLN A 126 -21.52 0.80 -26.18
C GLN A 126 -21.21 1.91 -25.16
N PRO A 127 -21.12 3.19 -25.58
CA PRO A 127 -21.06 4.32 -24.66
C PRO A 127 -22.25 4.30 -23.68
N ILE A 128 -21.97 4.48 -22.39
CA ILE A 128 -23.00 4.50 -21.35
C ILE A 128 -23.77 5.82 -21.37
N LYS A 129 -25.08 5.74 -21.10
CA LYS A 129 -25.93 6.93 -20.93
C LYS A 129 -25.58 7.62 -19.61
N ALA A 130 -24.83 8.72 -19.71
CA ALA A 130 -24.54 9.61 -18.59
C ALA A 130 -25.33 10.92 -18.75
N VAL A 131 -25.65 11.56 -17.63
CA VAL A 131 -26.35 12.84 -17.56
C VAL A 131 -25.55 13.82 -16.72
N LYS A 132 -25.90 15.12 -16.74
CA LYS A 132 -25.43 16.02 -15.69
C LYS A 132 -26.08 15.57 -14.37
N GLN A 133 -25.27 15.06 -13.46
CA GLN A 133 -25.68 14.75 -12.09
C GLN A 133 -25.84 16.03 -11.25
N PRO A 134 -26.47 15.96 -10.06
CA PRO A 134 -26.56 17.09 -9.13
C PRO A 134 -25.18 17.68 -8.77
N ASP A 135 -25.17 18.96 -8.45
CA ASP A 135 -24.01 19.61 -7.84
C ASP A 135 -23.79 19.02 -6.42
N PRO A 136 -22.54 18.89 -5.94
CA PRO A 136 -22.25 18.19 -4.70
C PRO A 136 -22.80 18.90 -3.46
N VAL A 137 -23.11 18.11 -2.43
CA VAL A 137 -23.50 18.63 -1.12
C VAL A 137 -22.26 18.78 -0.24
N ILE A 138 -22.12 19.96 0.37
CA ILE A 138 -21.14 20.25 1.42
C ILE A 138 -21.87 20.16 2.76
N GLU A 139 -21.43 19.27 3.65
CA GLU A 139 -22.00 19.11 4.99
C GLU A 139 -21.47 20.16 5.99
N ALA A 140 -22.04 20.20 7.19
CA ALA A 140 -21.73 21.20 8.22
C ALA A 140 -20.28 21.16 8.73
N ASP A 141 -19.55 20.06 8.51
CA ASP A 141 -18.12 19.91 8.80
C ASP A 141 -17.24 19.95 7.53
N HIS A 142 -17.80 20.54 6.48
CA HIS A 142 -17.24 20.69 5.13
C HIS A 142 -16.94 19.37 4.40
N MET A 143 -17.51 18.24 4.83
CA MET A 143 -17.44 17.01 4.04
C MET A 143 -18.20 17.19 2.73
N VAL A 144 -17.50 17.01 1.60
CA VAL A 144 -18.10 16.99 0.26
C VAL A 144 -18.60 15.58 -0.06
N VAL A 145 -19.85 15.47 -0.53
CA VAL A 145 -20.45 14.23 -1.06
C VAL A 145 -21.14 14.54 -2.39
N ALA A 146 -20.87 13.75 -3.43
CA ALA A 146 -21.44 14.01 -4.75
C ALA A 146 -22.96 13.75 -4.80
N LYS A 147 -23.46 12.76 -4.04
CA LYS A 147 -24.87 12.31 -4.00
C LYS A 147 -25.45 11.94 -5.37
N TRP A 148 -24.60 11.46 -6.27
CA TRP A 148 -24.98 11.05 -7.63
C TRP A 148 -25.74 9.71 -7.62
N ALA A 149 -26.60 9.51 -8.62
CA ALA A 149 -27.21 8.21 -8.88
C ALA A 149 -26.21 7.30 -9.60
N LYS A 150 -26.18 6.00 -9.25
CA LYS A 150 -25.35 5.00 -9.94
C LYS A 150 -25.69 4.97 -11.43
N THR A 151 -24.68 5.02 -12.29
CA THR A 151 -24.87 5.06 -13.75
C THR A 151 -24.88 3.67 -14.37
N THR A 152 -23.98 2.79 -13.92
CA THR A 152 -23.93 1.38 -14.33
C THR A 152 -23.19 0.57 -13.27
N ASP A 153 -23.31 -0.76 -13.32
CA ASP A 153 -22.34 -1.66 -12.70
C ASP A 153 -21.23 -2.02 -13.71
N VAL A 154 -20.03 -2.32 -13.20
CA VAL A 154 -18.88 -2.83 -13.95
C VAL A 154 -18.43 -4.14 -13.29
N ALA A 155 -18.48 -5.24 -14.04
CA ALA A 155 -18.04 -6.55 -13.58
C ALA A 155 -16.57 -6.80 -13.91
N THR A 156 -15.80 -7.31 -12.96
CA THR A 156 -14.37 -7.63 -13.11
C THR A 156 -14.12 -9.09 -13.53
N THR A 157 -15.07 -9.68 -14.26
CA THR A 157 -14.95 -11.04 -14.82
C THR A 157 -13.69 -11.14 -15.67
N ASP A 158 -12.86 -12.14 -15.39
CA ASP A 158 -11.55 -12.39 -16.03
C ASP A 158 -10.50 -11.27 -15.87
N TRP A 159 -10.74 -10.28 -14.99
CA TRP A 159 -9.72 -9.28 -14.64
C TRP A 159 -8.72 -9.89 -13.64
N PRO A 160 -7.41 -9.93 -13.95
CA PRO A 160 -6.40 -10.32 -12.97
C PRO A 160 -6.29 -9.29 -11.83
N GLU A 161 -5.60 -9.68 -10.75
CA GLU A 161 -5.32 -8.78 -9.63
C GLU A 161 -4.44 -7.60 -10.09
N GLY A 162 -4.61 -6.40 -9.53
CA GLY A 162 -3.87 -5.20 -9.96
C GLY A 162 -4.53 -3.88 -9.64
N SER A 163 -3.81 -2.78 -9.86
CA SER A 163 -4.38 -1.43 -9.89
C SER A 163 -4.91 -1.11 -11.29
N TYR A 164 -6.10 -0.51 -11.36
CA TYR A 164 -6.81 -0.23 -12.61
C TYR A 164 -7.16 1.25 -12.75
N LEU A 165 -7.10 1.73 -13.99
CA LEU A 165 -7.62 3.03 -14.39
C LEU A 165 -8.78 2.81 -15.37
N LEU A 166 -10.00 3.19 -14.96
CA LEU A 166 -11.13 3.31 -15.88
C LEU A 166 -11.05 4.69 -16.54
N LYS A 167 -10.78 4.72 -17.85
CA LYS A 167 -10.82 5.95 -18.65
C LYS A 167 -12.24 6.17 -19.15
N LEU A 168 -12.85 7.25 -18.66
CA LEU A 168 -14.07 7.84 -19.17
C LEU A 168 -13.71 8.75 -20.36
N THR A 169 -14.44 8.68 -21.47
CA THR A 169 -14.25 9.58 -22.63
C THR A 169 -15.59 10.03 -23.22
N ALA A 170 -15.78 11.34 -23.36
CA ALA A 170 -16.93 11.96 -24.02
C ALA A 170 -16.53 13.31 -24.64
N GLY A 171 -17.09 13.67 -25.80
CA GLY A 171 -16.85 14.99 -26.43
C GLY A 171 -15.38 15.35 -26.70
N GLY A 172 -14.50 14.37 -26.92
CA GLY A 172 -13.06 14.59 -27.07
C GLY A 172 -12.30 14.88 -25.77
N LYS A 173 -12.96 14.73 -24.62
CA LYS A 173 -12.38 14.88 -23.28
C LYS A 173 -12.39 13.55 -22.52
N SER A 174 -11.46 13.39 -21.58
CA SER A 174 -11.34 12.19 -20.76
C SER A 174 -11.03 12.47 -19.29
N ARG A 175 -11.37 11.49 -18.43
CA ARG A 175 -11.06 11.48 -16.98
C ARG A 175 -10.89 10.04 -16.49
N TYR A 176 -10.06 9.83 -15.47
CA TYR A 176 -9.89 8.52 -14.84
C TYR A 176 -10.86 8.29 -13.66
N VAL A 177 -11.09 7.01 -13.37
CA VAL A 177 -11.58 6.50 -12.09
C VAL A 177 -10.68 5.32 -11.67
N PRO A 178 -9.87 5.44 -10.59
CA PRO A 178 -9.02 4.36 -10.11
C PRO A 178 -9.84 3.34 -9.31
N VAL A 179 -9.54 2.04 -9.49
CA VAL A 179 -10.07 0.92 -8.70
C VAL A 179 -8.98 -0.13 -8.53
N THR A 180 -8.92 -0.81 -7.39
CA THR A 180 -7.99 -1.94 -7.19
C THR A 180 -8.73 -3.27 -7.30
N VAL A 181 -8.30 -4.17 -8.20
CA VAL A 181 -8.71 -5.58 -8.13
C VAL A 181 -7.78 -6.26 -7.15
N ARG A 182 -8.23 -6.40 -5.91
CA ARG A 182 -7.39 -6.83 -4.79
C ARG A 182 -7.13 -8.34 -4.80
N SER A 183 -6.05 -8.73 -4.16
CA SER A 183 -5.69 -10.12 -3.95
C SER A 183 -6.53 -10.79 -2.87
N ARG A 184 -6.97 -12.03 -3.13
CA ARG A 184 -7.70 -12.85 -2.14
C ARG A 184 -6.80 -13.35 -0.98
N SER A 185 -5.50 -13.39 -1.20
CA SER A 185 -4.48 -13.82 -0.23
C SER A 185 -3.14 -13.19 -0.60
N THR A 186 -2.34 -12.78 0.37
CA THR A 186 -1.00 -12.22 0.15
C THR A 186 0.13 -13.24 0.42
N ALA A 187 -0.19 -14.42 0.92
CA ALA A 187 0.80 -15.38 1.42
C ALA A 187 1.84 -15.75 0.34
N GLY A 188 3.12 -15.57 0.65
CA GLY A 188 4.25 -15.79 -0.24
C GLY A 188 4.54 -14.66 -1.23
N ARG A 189 3.70 -13.63 -1.34
CA ARG A 189 3.73 -12.59 -2.39
C ARG A 189 4.21 -11.24 -1.86
N LEU A 190 4.76 -10.42 -2.77
CA LEU A 190 5.14 -9.04 -2.49
C LEU A 190 3.90 -8.15 -2.69
N VAL A 191 3.44 -7.51 -1.62
CA VAL A 191 2.18 -6.76 -1.60
C VAL A 191 2.42 -5.30 -1.96
N ILE A 192 1.75 -4.84 -3.02
CA ILE A 192 1.57 -3.43 -3.36
C ILE A 192 0.33 -2.94 -2.59
N VAL A 193 0.50 -1.85 -1.83
CA VAL A 193 -0.61 -1.17 -1.14
C VAL A 193 -0.92 0.13 -1.86
N ASN A 194 -2.14 0.27 -2.39
CA ASN A 194 -2.64 1.55 -2.93
C ASN A 194 -3.15 2.41 -1.76
N ALA A 195 -2.57 3.59 -1.57
CA ALA A 195 -2.73 4.48 -0.40
C ALA A 195 -4.02 5.32 -0.47
N VAL A 196 -5.15 4.69 -0.82
CA VAL A 196 -6.42 5.36 -1.15
C VAL A 196 -6.97 6.27 -0.04
N ILE A 197 -6.66 6.00 1.24
CA ILE A 197 -7.01 6.86 2.37
C ILE A 197 -6.24 8.20 2.28
N THR A 198 -4.95 8.17 1.94
CA THR A 198 -4.10 9.35 1.72
C THR A 198 -4.55 10.12 0.48
N ASP A 199 -4.81 9.44 -0.64
CA ASP A 199 -5.39 10.06 -1.85
C ASP A 199 -6.64 10.86 -1.51
N GLN A 200 -7.54 10.25 -0.74
CA GLN A 200 -8.81 10.84 -0.38
C GLN A 200 -8.70 11.98 0.65
N ALA A 201 -7.71 11.94 1.54
CA ALA A 201 -7.38 13.04 2.45
C ALA A 201 -6.91 14.30 1.71
N TYR A 202 -6.16 14.12 0.61
CA TYR A 202 -5.67 15.19 -0.27
C TYR A 202 -6.65 15.55 -1.42
N ASN A 203 -7.75 14.82 -1.59
CA ASN A 203 -8.74 15.08 -2.61
C ASN A 203 -9.51 16.37 -2.29
N ASP A 204 -9.35 17.39 -3.13
CA ASP A 204 -9.97 18.72 -3.02
C ASP A 204 -11.16 18.90 -3.98
N TRP A 205 -11.61 17.81 -4.65
CA TRP A 205 -12.79 17.86 -5.50
C TRP A 205 -14.03 18.36 -4.72
N GLY A 206 -14.70 19.35 -5.29
CA GLY A 206 -15.80 20.09 -4.63
C GLY A 206 -15.34 21.15 -3.62
N GLY A 207 -14.04 21.45 -3.55
CA GLY A 207 -13.46 22.61 -2.87
C GLY A 207 -12.88 22.38 -1.48
N TYR A 208 -13.00 21.18 -0.90
CA TYR A 208 -12.51 20.89 0.45
C TYR A 208 -11.82 19.52 0.56
N SER A 209 -10.78 19.47 1.41
CA SER A 209 -9.99 18.26 1.75
C SER A 209 -9.66 18.24 3.25
N LEU A 210 -8.86 17.27 3.73
CA LEU A 210 -8.31 17.28 5.10
C LEU A 210 -7.11 18.24 5.28
N TYR A 211 -6.79 19.02 4.24
CA TYR A 211 -5.77 20.07 4.25
C TYR A 211 -6.36 21.45 4.02
N ASP A 212 -7.16 21.60 2.97
CA ASP A 212 -7.52 22.89 2.40
C ASP A 212 -9.04 23.07 2.31
N GLY A 213 -9.46 24.33 2.31
CA GLY A 213 -10.81 24.78 2.06
C GLY A 213 -10.86 26.31 1.97
N PRO A 214 -11.87 26.90 1.31
CA PRO A 214 -12.09 28.35 1.28
C PRO A 214 -11.92 29.01 2.67
N GLY A 215 -11.11 30.08 2.74
CA GLY A 215 -10.90 30.83 3.98
C GLY A 215 -10.20 30.04 5.09
N ASP A 216 -9.29 29.12 4.74
CA ASP A 216 -8.54 28.26 5.70
C ASP A 216 -9.46 27.32 6.51
N SER A 217 -10.55 26.86 5.89
CA SER A 217 -11.60 26.08 6.54
C SER A 217 -11.72 24.65 5.98
N ARG A 218 -10.66 23.85 6.14
CA ARG A 218 -10.63 22.43 5.72
C ARG A 218 -11.77 21.57 6.31
N SER A 219 -12.01 20.40 5.74
CA SER A 219 -12.92 19.39 6.29
C SER A 219 -12.33 18.67 7.51
N THR A 220 -13.21 18.09 8.33
CA THR A 220 -12.85 17.05 9.33
C THR A 220 -13.20 15.63 8.90
N ARG A 221 -14.01 15.47 7.84
CA ARG A 221 -14.34 14.20 7.18
C ARG A 221 -14.30 14.38 5.67
N VAL A 222 -13.92 13.34 4.94
CA VAL A 222 -13.92 13.33 3.46
C VAL A 222 -14.47 12.00 2.94
N SER A 223 -15.43 12.05 2.01
CA SER A 223 -16.12 10.85 1.51
C SER A 223 -15.53 10.34 0.20
N PHE A 224 -15.30 9.03 0.08
CA PHE A 224 -14.98 8.36 -1.19
C PHE A 224 -16.13 8.44 -2.22
N ASP A 225 -17.33 8.90 -1.82
CA ASP A 225 -18.52 9.02 -2.66
C ASP A 225 -18.51 10.34 -3.46
N ARG A 226 -17.35 10.63 -4.07
CA ARG A 226 -17.08 11.78 -4.93
C ARG A 226 -15.91 11.47 -5.90
N PRO A 227 -15.82 12.13 -7.06
CA PRO A 227 -14.67 12.01 -7.95
C PRO A 227 -13.33 12.40 -7.31
N GLN A 228 -12.25 11.90 -7.88
CA GLN A 228 -10.89 12.33 -7.57
C GLN A 228 -10.50 13.60 -8.34
N LYS A 229 -9.60 14.39 -7.75
CA LYS A 229 -9.11 15.66 -8.31
C LYS A 229 -8.26 15.52 -9.59
N GLY A 230 -8.01 16.64 -10.25
CA GLY A 230 -7.15 16.73 -11.42
C GLY A 230 -7.65 15.87 -12.58
N ASN A 231 -6.84 14.94 -13.06
CA ASN A 231 -7.21 14.00 -14.12
C ASN A 231 -8.09 12.82 -13.64
N GLY A 232 -8.51 12.81 -12.37
CA GLY A 232 -9.25 11.70 -11.75
C GLY A 232 -8.37 10.61 -11.13
N ALA A 233 -7.04 10.73 -11.20
CA ALA A 233 -6.09 9.79 -10.58
C ALA A 233 -4.77 10.50 -10.20
N GLN A 234 -4.80 11.79 -9.87
CA GLN A 234 -3.60 12.63 -9.81
C GLN A 234 -2.51 12.12 -8.84
N GLN A 235 -2.91 11.64 -7.65
CA GLN A 235 -1.99 11.11 -6.65
C GLN A 235 -1.38 9.77 -7.10
N PHE A 236 -2.20 8.83 -7.57
CA PHE A 236 -1.75 7.57 -8.17
C PHE A 236 -0.65 7.77 -9.23
N PHE A 237 -0.82 8.73 -10.15
CA PHE A 237 0.20 9.09 -11.14
C PHE A 237 1.47 9.70 -10.51
N GLY A 238 1.32 10.46 -9.43
CA GLY A 238 2.42 11.14 -8.74
C GLY A 238 3.28 10.21 -7.88
N ASP A 239 2.68 9.17 -7.28
CA ASP A 239 3.26 8.46 -6.13
C ASP A 239 3.23 6.91 -6.24
N GLU A 240 2.44 6.32 -7.13
CA GLU A 240 2.24 4.85 -7.20
C GLU A 240 2.56 4.22 -8.56
N LEU A 241 2.20 4.89 -9.66
CA LEU A 241 2.24 4.37 -11.04
C LEU A 241 3.62 3.79 -11.42
N ALA A 242 4.69 4.58 -11.30
CA ALA A 242 6.02 4.18 -11.73
C ALA A 242 6.63 3.05 -10.86
N PRO A 243 6.51 3.06 -9.51
CA PRO A 243 6.81 1.89 -8.68
C PRO A 243 6.08 0.61 -9.09
N ILE A 244 4.78 0.68 -9.40
CA ILE A 244 3.97 -0.47 -9.81
C ILE A 244 4.45 -1.03 -11.16
N GLN A 245 4.64 -0.17 -12.16
CA GLN A 245 5.15 -0.56 -13.48
C GLN A 245 6.55 -1.18 -13.39
N LEU A 246 7.41 -0.67 -12.49
CA LEU A 246 8.71 -1.29 -12.23
C LEU A 246 8.56 -2.69 -11.60
N ALA A 247 7.75 -2.83 -10.54
CA ALA A 247 7.55 -4.09 -9.82
C ALA A 247 7.02 -5.21 -10.74
N GLU A 248 6.01 -4.90 -11.55
CA GLU A 248 5.43 -5.80 -12.54
C GLU A 248 6.45 -6.29 -13.58
N GLY A 249 7.43 -5.44 -13.92
CA GLY A 249 8.52 -5.77 -14.85
C GLY A 249 9.60 -6.69 -14.28
N LEU A 250 9.63 -6.94 -12.97
CA LEU A 250 10.70 -7.75 -12.36
C LEU A 250 10.48 -9.26 -12.43
N GLY A 251 9.26 -9.70 -12.76
CA GLY A 251 8.89 -11.11 -12.70
C GLY A 251 8.88 -11.65 -11.27
N VAL A 252 8.38 -10.86 -10.32
CA VAL A 252 8.12 -11.27 -8.93
C VAL A 252 6.64 -11.55 -8.74
N ASP A 253 6.28 -12.42 -7.79
CA ASP A 253 4.88 -12.70 -7.50
C ASP A 253 4.28 -11.58 -6.66
N LEU A 254 3.39 -10.78 -7.28
CA LEU A 254 2.76 -9.63 -6.68
C LEU A 254 1.38 -9.96 -6.11
N ALA A 255 1.00 -9.20 -5.10
CA ALA A 255 -0.36 -9.08 -4.59
C ALA A 255 -0.72 -7.59 -4.49
N TYR A 256 -2.00 -7.26 -4.55
CA TYR A 256 -2.52 -5.90 -4.56
C TYR A 256 -3.60 -5.73 -3.48
N VAL A 257 -3.51 -4.68 -2.68
CA VAL A 257 -4.52 -4.32 -1.67
C VAL A 257 -4.61 -2.79 -1.57
N THR A 258 -5.66 -2.28 -0.94
CA THR A 258 -5.77 -0.87 -0.54
C THR A 258 -5.57 -0.70 0.96
N SER A 259 -5.28 0.51 1.42
CA SER A 259 -5.27 0.83 2.87
C SER A 259 -6.62 0.55 3.56
N VAL A 260 -7.74 0.66 2.82
CA VAL A 260 -9.08 0.26 3.29
C VAL A 260 -9.20 -1.26 3.49
N ASP A 261 -8.52 -2.08 2.70
CA ASP A 261 -8.49 -3.54 2.89
C ASP A 261 -7.67 -3.92 4.13
N LEU A 262 -6.59 -3.20 4.42
CA LEU A 262 -5.77 -3.39 5.62
C LEU A 262 -6.51 -3.00 6.91
N ASP A 263 -7.37 -1.97 6.86
CA ASP A 263 -8.29 -1.66 7.97
C ASP A 263 -9.33 -2.77 8.18
N ARG A 264 -9.86 -3.31 7.07
CA ARG A 264 -10.96 -4.29 7.05
C ARG A 264 -10.53 -5.69 7.50
N GLU A 265 -9.35 -6.15 7.09
CA GLU A 265 -8.90 -7.54 7.23
C GLU A 265 -7.57 -7.63 8.00
N PRO A 266 -7.58 -7.76 9.35
CA PRO A 266 -6.38 -7.69 10.21
C PRO A 266 -5.40 -8.88 10.07
N ASP A 267 -5.73 -9.84 9.22
CA ASP A 267 -4.95 -11.03 8.89
C ASP A 267 -4.51 -11.04 7.40
N LEU A 268 -4.86 -10.01 6.61
CA LEU A 268 -4.66 -10.00 5.14
C LEU A 268 -3.19 -10.12 4.73
N LEU A 269 -2.25 -9.62 5.55
CA LEU A 269 -0.81 -9.68 5.32
C LEU A 269 -0.12 -10.95 5.88
N ASN A 270 -0.87 -11.90 6.44
CA ASN A 270 -0.30 -13.10 7.06
C ASN A 270 0.49 -13.94 6.04
N GLY A 271 1.80 -14.07 6.27
CA GLY A 271 2.69 -14.84 5.41
C GLY A 271 3.11 -14.15 4.12
N ALA A 272 2.77 -12.87 3.90
CA ALA A 272 3.30 -12.08 2.79
C ALA A 272 4.84 -12.09 2.79
N SER A 273 5.45 -12.07 1.60
CA SER A 273 6.92 -12.02 1.51
C SER A 273 7.46 -10.63 1.83
N GLY A 274 6.75 -9.61 1.34
CA GLY A 274 6.90 -8.24 1.81
C GLY A 274 5.66 -7.38 1.54
N MET A 275 5.65 -6.17 2.06
CA MET A 275 4.65 -5.12 1.81
C MET A 275 5.36 -3.83 1.42
N VAL A 276 4.81 -3.13 0.42
CA VAL A 276 5.32 -1.89 -0.13
C VAL A 276 4.29 -0.80 0.09
N SER A 277 4.68 0.21 0.85
CA SER A 277 4.01 1.50 1.02
C SER A 277 4.58 2.49 -0.01
N MET A 278 3.71 3.25 -0.68
CA MET A 278 4.03 4.00 -1.91
C MET A 278 4.74 5.34 -1.63
N GLY A 279 4.81 6.22 -2.64
CA GLY A 279 5.54 7.50 -2.57
C GLY A 279 5.04 8.51 -1.54
N HIS A 280 3.80 8.38 -1.08
CA HIS A 280 3.23 9.21 -0.02
C HIS A 280 2.06 8.49 0.64
N ASP A 281 2.22 8.10 1.91
CA ASP A 281 1.29 7.20 2.60
C ASP A 281 1.03 7.71 4.04
N GLU A 282 0.50 8.93 4.12
CA GLU A 282 0.48 9.75 5.33
C GLU A 282 -0.63 9.35 6.33
N TYR A 283 -1.79 8.90 5.84
CA TYR A 283 -3.01 8.73 6.63
C TYR A 283 -3.34 7.27 6.92
N TRP A 284 -3.06 6.84 8.15
CA TRP A 284 -3.16 5.44 8.56
C TRP A 284 -4.24 5.21 9.62
N THR A 285 -4.98 4.11 9.50
CA THR A 285 -5.92 3.67 10.55
C THR A 285 -5.22 2.84 11.64
N VAL A 286 -5.86 2.69 12.80
CA VAL A 286 -5.32 1.83 13.87
C VAL A 286 -5.31 0.34 13.46
N PRO A 287 -6.39 -0.24 12.87
CA PRO A 287 -6.36 -1.62 12.41
C PRO A 287 -5.32 -1.87 11.31
N GLU A 288 -5.18 -0.96 10.35
CA GLU A 288 -4.16 -1.03 9.29
C GLU A 288 -2.74 -1.10 9.85
N ARG A 289 -2.36 -0.15 10.71
CA ARG A 289 -1.03 -0.15 11.34
C ARG A 289 -0.78 -1.43 12.13
N THR A 290 -1.80 -1.90 12.85
CA THR A 290 -1.75 -3.15 13.62
C THR A 290 -1.50 -4.38 12.72
N ALA A 291 -2.14 -4.44 11.55
CA ALA A 291 -1.94 -5.51 10.57
C ALA A 291 -0.52 -5.50 9.99
N VAL A 292 0.02 -4.32 9.67
CA VAL A 292 1.39 -4.15 9.14
C VAL A 292 2.45 -4.49 10.19
N GLU A 293 2.30 -4.03 11.44
CA GLU A 293 3.20 -4.36 12.56
C GLU A 293 3.21 -5.87 12.84
N LYS A 294 2.02 -6.49 12.92
CA LYS A 294 1.87 -7.94 13.06
C LYS A 294 2.54 -8.72 11.93
N ALA A 295 2.43 -8.24 10.68
CA ALA A 295 3.08 -8.86 9.53
C ALA A 295 4.61 -8.77 9.63
N ARG A 296 5.16 -7.60 9.96
CA ARG A 296 6.60 -7.39 10.22
C ARG A 296 7.12 -8.33 11.30
N ASP A 297 6.42 -8.40 12.43
CA ASP A 297 6.85 -9.22 13.58
C ASP A 297 6.74 -10.73 13.28
N SER A 298 5.89 -11.10 12.30
CA SER A 298 5.76 -12.45 11.77
C SER A 298 6.77 -12.79 10.65
N GLY A 299 7.48 -11.82 10.08
CA GLY A 299 8.54 -12.04 9.07
C GLY A 299 8.30 -11.41 7.68
N THR A 300 7.25 -10.62 7.50
CA THR A 300 6.99 -9.88 6.24
C THR A 300 7.92 -8.66 6.18
N SER A 301 8.80 -8.57 5.17
CA SER A 301 9.65 -7.37 5.02
C SER A 301 8.81 -6.15 4.57
N LEU A 302 9.13 -4.96 5.05
CA LEU A 302 8.44 -3.72 4.67
C LEU A 302 9.36 -2.81 3.84
N ALA A 303 8.78 -2.11 2.87
CA ALA A 303 9.41 -1.01 2.16
C ALA A 303 8.51 0.24 2.21
N PHE A 304 9.03 1.34 2.71
CA PHE A 304 8.40 2.67 2.64
C PHE A 304 9.13 3.47 1.57
N LEU A 305 8.46 3.69 0.43
CA LEU A 305 9.09 4.29 -0.76
C LEU A 305 9.09 5.82 -0.77
N GLY A 306 8.34 6.45 0.14
CA GLY A 306 8.19 7.89 0.26
C GLY A 306 8.85 8.51 1.48
N ALA A 307 8.27 9.63 1.90
CA ALA A 307 8.43 10.24 3.22
C ALA A 307 7.04 10.46 3.84
N ASN A 308 7.00 10.96 5.07
CA ASN A 308 5.80 11.32 5.80
C ASN A 308 4.80 10.15 6.00
N ALA A 309 5.30 8.91 5.94
CA ALA A 309 4.46 7.73 6.10
C ALA A 309 4.00 7.57 7.56
N VAL A 310 2.74 7.14 7.75
CA VAL A 310 2.16 6.88 9.08
C VAL A 310 2.11 8.13 9.99
N TYR A 311 2.03 9.35 9.44
CA TYR A 311 2.05 10.59 10.21
C TYR A 311 0.70 10.92 10.88
N TRP A 312 -0.41 10.83 10.16
CA TRP A 312 -1.76 11.08 10.70
C TRP A 312 -2.50 9.79 11.04
N ARG A 313 -3.07 9.75 12.25
CA ARG A 313 -4.04 8.73 12.65
C ARG A 313 -5.43 9.12 12.18
N VAL A 314 -6.09 8.24 11.45
CA VAL A 314 -7.47 8.42 10.97
C VAL A 314 -8.39 7.27 11.37
N ARG A 315 -9.67 7.45 11.09
CA ARG A 315 -10.70 6.42 11.19
C ARG A 315 -11.47 6.32 9.88
N LEU A 316 -12.07 5.17 9.63
CA LEU A 316 -13.06 4.97 8.59
C LEU A 316 -14.45 4.90 9.21
N GLU A 317 -15.43 5.52 8.55
CA GLU A 317 -16.85 5.45 8.88
C GLU A 317 -17.64 5.11 7.61
N ASP A 318 -18.86 4.61 7.77
CA ASP A 318 -19.73 4.25 6.65
C ASP A 318 -20.23 5.52 5.94
N GLY A 319 -20.43 5.43 4.62
CA GLY A 319 -20.88 6.54 3.78
C GLY A 319 -22.17 6.20 3.02
N GLN A 320 -22.43 6.93 1.94
CA GLN A 320 -23.65 6.75 1.16
C GLN A 320 -23.65 5.45 0.37
N THR A 321 -22.50 5.03 -0.17
CA THR A 321 -22.45 3.83 -1.04
C THR A 321 -22.08 2.53 -0.35
N GLY A 322 -21.75 2.54 0.95
CA GLY A 322 -21.34 1.35 1.68
C GLY A 322 -20.47 1.63 2.92
N ASP A 323 -19.80 0.57 3.39
CA ASP A 323 -18.97 0.64 4.59
C ASP A 323 -17.60 1.26 4.32
N ARG A 324 -17.04 1.93 5.33
CA ARG A 324 -15.70 2.59 5.24
C ARG A 324 -15.56 3.65 4.13
N ARG A 325 -16.67 4.22 3.67
CA ARG A 325 -16.73 5.21 2.58
C ARG A 325 -16.45 6.65 3.02
N VAL A 326 -16.12 6.88 4.29
CA VAL A 326 -15.72 8.20 4.83
C VAL A 326 -14.41 8.07 5.62
N VAL A 327 -13.41 8.90 5.29
CA VAL A 327 -12.20 9.08 6.12
C VAL A 327 -12.43 10.23 7.09
N VAL A 328 -12.19 9.99 8.37
CA VAL A 328 -12.34 10.98 9.46
C VAL A 328 -10.96 11.42 9.94
N GLY A 329 -10.71 12.73 9.98
CA GLY A 329 -9.43 13.33 10.36
C GLY A 329 -9.58 14.73 10.96
N TYR A 330 -9.78 14.83 12.28
CA TYR A 330 -9.78 16.10 12.99
C TYR A 330 -8.39 16.71 13.15
N LYS A 331 -7.31 15.92 13.04
CA LYS A 331 -5.89 16.35 13.08
C LYS A 331 -5.49 17.12 14.35
N ASN A 332 -6.30 17.06 15.41
CA ASN A 332 -6.09 17.74 16.69
C ASN A 332 -7.07 17.22 17.78
N THR A 333 -6.97 17.75 19.00
CA THR A 333 -7.77 17.36 20.17
C THR A 333 -9.22 17.89 20.17
N SER A 334 -9.72 18.50 19.08
CA SER A 334 -11.14 18.84 18.93
C SER A 334 -12.03 17.64 18.62
N ASP A 335 -11.45 16.55 18.09
CA ASP A 335 -12.10 15.27 17.78
C ASP A 335 -13.12 14.86 18.86
N PRO A 336 -14.38 14.50 18.52
CA PRO A 336 -15.34 14.03 19.52
C PRO A 336 -14.90 12.73 20.22
N LYS A 337 -14.10 11.87 19.58
CA LYS A 337 -13.57 10.63 20.17
C LYS A 337 -12.23 10.88 20.89
N LYS A 338 -12.22 11.85 21.82
CA LYS A 338 -11.03 12.21 22.64
C LYS A 338 -10.61 11.04 23.54
N ASN A 339 -9.33 10.98 23.85
CA ASN A 339 -8.75 10.01 24.80
C ASN A 339 -9.05 8.54 24.44
N ALA A 340 -9.17 8.24 23.15
CA ALA A 340 -9.29 6.89 22.61
C ALA A 340 -8.08 6.55 21.74
N VAL A 341 -7.73 5.27 21.61
CA VAL A 341 -6.58 4.84 20.77
C VAL A 341 -6.71 5.34 19.32
N ASN A 342 -7.95 5.48 18.83
CA ASN A 342 -8.29 5.98 17.51
C ASN A 342 -8.68 7.48 17.47
N THR A 343 -8.32 8.29 18.47
CA THR A 343 -8.37 9.77 18.36
C THR A 343 -7.52 10.22 17.16
N THR A 344 -8.06 11.09 16.31
CA THR A 344 -7.41 11.48 15.04
C THR A 344 -6.47 12.66 15.24
N VAL A 345 -5.23 12.34 15.58
CA VAL A 345 -4.08 13.24 15.82
C VAL A 345 -2.86 12.71 15.07
N MET A 346 -1.70 13.38 15.18
CA MET A 346 -0.45 12.78 14.71
C MET A 346 -0.16 11.50 15.48
N TRP A 347 0.42 10.49 14.83
CA TRP A 347 0.75 9.21 15.47
C TRP A 347 1.72 9.38 16.64
N ARG A 348 2.64 10.35 16.58
CA ARG A 348 3.57 10.72 17.66
C ARG A 348 2.96 11.54 18.82
N SER A 349 1.66 11.85 18.80
CA SER A 349 1.03 12.76 19.76
C SER A 349 0.05 12.08 20.73
N GLN A 350 -0.16 12.75 21.87
CA GLN A 350 -1.23 12.46 22.82
C GLN A 350 -2.61 12.51 22.12
N PRO A 351 -3.57 11.63 22.48
CA PRO A 351 -3.64 10.89 23.75
C PRO A 351 -2.99 9.49 23.77
N TYR A 352 -2.47 8.99 22.64
CA TYR A 352 -1.77 7.71 22.57
C TYR A 352 -0.57 7.85 21.63
N PRO A 353 0.58 8.35 22.13
CA PRO A 353 1.79 8.45 21.33
C PRO A 353 2.26 7.05 20.91
N HIS A 354 2.30 6.81 19.61
CA HIS A 354 2.88 5.64 18.99
C HIS A 354 3.61 6.11 17.73
N PRO A 355 4.80 6.71 17.89
CA PRO A 355 5.50 7.41 16.81
C PRO A 355 5.91 6.49 15.66
N GLU A 356 6.16 7.10 14.52
CA GLU A 356 6.41 6.52 13.21
C GLU A 356 7.73 5.73 13.19
N ASN A 357 8.73 6.22 13.92
CA ASN A 357 10.06 5.61 14.03
C ASN A 357 10.04 4.17 14.55
N SER A 358 9.04 3.81 15.36
CA SER A 358 8.82 2.43 15.84
C SER A 358 8.36 1.45 14.76
N LEU A 359 7.97 1.95 13.58
CA LEU A 359 7.63 1.16 12.41
C LEU A 359 8.58 1.44 11.22
N THR A 360 8.76 2.69 10.81
CA THR A 360 9.57 3.06 9.62
C THR A 360 11.08 3.14 9.91
N GLY A 361 11.46 3.29 11.18
CA GLY A 361 12.83 3.61 11.61
C GLY A 361 13.15 5.12 11.64
N MET A 362 12.22 5.98 11.17
CA MET A 362 12.40 7.43 11.07
C MET A 362 11.16 8.21 11.50
N LEU A 363 11.32 9.51 11.69
CA LEU A 363 10.22 10.45 11.84
C LEU A 363 10.13 11.33 10.59
N TYR A 364 8.91 11.69 10.17
CA TYR A 364 8.71 12.88 9.35
C TYR A 364 9.43 14.07 9.97
N GLU A 365 10.27 14.71 9.16
CA GLU A 365 11.11 15.83 9.54
C GLU A 365 10.65 17.13 8.90
N CYS A 366 10.49 17.22 7.57
CA CYS A 366 10.22 18.51 6.94
C CYS A 366 9.49 18.50 5.60
N PHE A 367 8.68 19.54 5.42
CA PHE A 367 8.19 20.11 4.16
C PHE A 367 8.43 21.64 4.13
N PRO A 368 8.78 22.24 2.98
CA PRO A 368 9.43 21.61 1.83
C PRO A 368 10.93 21.44 2.09
N ALA A 369 11.52 20.38 1.55
CA ALA A 369 12.95 20.18 1.46
C ALA A 369 13.32 19.63 0.08
N TYR A 370 14.52 19.95 -0.42
CA TYR A 370 15.04 19.43 -1.69
C TYR A 370 16.56 19.26 -1.60
N GLY A 371 17.11 18.26 -2.27
CA GLY A 371 18.56 18.07 -2.34
C GLY A 371 19.01 16.82 -3.10
N ASP A 372 20.33 16.62 -3.08
CA ASP A 372 20.96 15.39 -3.55
C ASP A 372 20.96 14.35 -2.42
N MET A 373 20.76 13.07 -2.74
CA MET A 373 20.98 11.99 -1.77
C MET A 373 22.49 11.79 -1.57
N VAL A 374 22.96 11.75 -0.31
CA VAL A 374 24.39 11.58 -0.01
C VAL A 374 24.64 10.22 0.62
N ILE A 375 25.45 9.39 -0.05
CA ILE A 375 25.71 8.01 0.36
C ILE A 375 26.57 7.97 1.64
N GLN A 376 26.04 7.37 2.70
CA GLN A 376 26.70 7.26 4.01
C GLN A 376 27.35 5.89 4.22
N ASP A 377 26.68 4.82 3.78
CA ASP A 377 27.18 3.45 3.80
C ASP A 377 27.08 2.84 2.39
N PRO A 378 28.17 2.85 1.59
CA PRO A 378 28.18 2.25 0.27
C PRO A 378 28.17 0.72 0.29
N THR A 379 28.30 0.09 1.47
CA THR A 379 28.20 -1.37 1.63
C THR A 379 26.78 -1.86 1.87
N PHE A 380 25.80 -0.95 1.96
CA PHE A 380 24.39 -1.29 2.10
C PHE A 380 23.92 -2.21 0.95
N PRO A 381 23.41 -3.42 1.21
CA PRO A 381 23.23 -4.43 0.16
C PRO A 381 22.31 -4.05 -1.01
N LEU A 382 21.38 -3.10 -0.82
CA LEU A 382 20.53 -2.63 -1.92
C LEU A 382 21.26 -1.74 -2.93
N PHE A 383 22.46 -1.24 -2.60
CA PHE A 383 23.34 -0.52 -3.51
C PHE A 383 24.20 -1.45 -4.40
N ASP A 384 24.03 -2.77 -4.32
CA ASP A 384 24.74 -3.70 -5.22
C ASP A 384 24.49 -3.37 -6.70
N GLY A 385 25.54 -3.46 -7.51
CA GLY A 385 25.52 -3.08 -8.93
C GLY A 385 25.31 -1.59 -9.23
N THR A 386 25.31 -0.69 -8.23
CA THR A 386 25.27 0.78 -8.46
C THR A 386 26.64 1.42 -8.62
N GLY A 387 27.67 0.87 -7.97
CA GLY A 387 29.05 1.38 -7.98
C GLY A 387 29.31 2.61 -7.10
N VAL A 388 28.36 3.03 -6.27
CA VAL A 388 28.50 4.22 -5.40
C VAL A 388 29.56 4.06 -4.31
N LYS A 389 30.09 5.20 -3.87
CA LYS A 389 31.07 5.35 -2.80
C LYS A 389 30.53 6.26 -1.70
N LYS A 390 31.14 6.19 -0.52
CA LYS A 390 30.79 7.08 0.58
C LYS A 390 31.04 8.54 0.19
N GLY A 391 30.04 9.40 0.39
CA GLY A 391 30.07 10.81 0.03
C GLY A 391 29.64 11.11 -1.42
N ASP A 392 29.37 10.09 -2.24
CA ASP A 392 28.77 10.31 -3.56
C ASP A 392 27.40 10.97 -3.41
N LYS A 393 27.09 11.86 -4.36
CA LYS A 393 25.82 12.59 -4.44
C LYS A 393 24.99 12.05 -5.59
N ILE A 394 23.73 11.70 -5.34
CA ILE A 394 22.76 11.31 -6.36
C ILE A 394 21.79 12.49 -6.56
N PRO A 395 21.87 13.23 -7.69
CA PRO A 395 21.16 14.50 -7.85
C PRO A 395 19.63 14.39 -7.81
N GLY A 396 19.00 15.30 -7.07
CA GLY A 396 17.53 15.50 -7.09
C GLY A 396 16.67 14.40 -6.47
N VAL A 397 17.28 13.44 -5.77
CA VAL A 397 16.58 12.28 -5.19
C VAL A 397 15.89 12.60 -3.85
N VAL A 398 16.25 13.71 -3.19
CA VAL A 398 15.73 14.11 -1.87
C VAL A 398 14.69 15.24 -1.98
N GLY A 399 13.57 15.08 -1.27
CA GLY A 399 12.43 16.01 -1.21
C GLY A 399 11.12 15.25 -1.46
N ILE A 400 9.98 15.88 -1.75
CA ILE A 400 9.60 17.25 -1.39
C ILE A 400 9.40 17.31 0.14
N GLU A 401 8.89 16.21 0.69
CA GLU A 401 8.87 15.90 2.10
C GLU A 401 9.97 14.88 2.40
N ILE A 402 10.50 14.93 3.62
CA ILE A 402 11.62 14.10 4.06
C ILE A 402 11.42 13.54 5.47
N ASP A 403 11.97 12.36 5.68
CA ASP A 403 12.07 11.71 6.99
C ASP A 403 13.53 11.67 7.47
N ARG A 404 13.72 11.56 8.78
CA ARG A 404 15.02 11.54 9.44
C ARG A 404 15.07 10.54 10.61
N ALA A 405 16.22 9.90 10.80
CA ALA A 405 16.49 9.03 11.93
C ALA A 405 16.90 9.85 13.18
N TYR A 406 16.32 9.48 14.33
CA TYR A 406 16.54 10.15 15.61
C TYR A 406 16.94 9.14 16.70
N PRO A 407 17.98 9.39 17.52
CA PRO A 407 18.36 8.51 18.63
C PRO A 407 17.47 8.76 19.86
N ILE A 408 16.20 8.38 19.73
CA ILE A 408 15.12 8.57 20.72
C ILE A 408 14.34 7.26 20.91
N PRO A 409 13.51 7.13 21.96
CA PRO A 409 12.66 5.96 22.14
C PRO A 409 11.80 5.65 20.90
N GLY A 410 11.62 4.35 20.64
CA GLY A 410 10.93 3.84 19.45
C GLY A 410 11.87 3.57 18.26
N THR A 411 12.98 4.30 18.11
CA THR A 411 13.93 4.04 17.01
C THR A 411 14.65 2.70 17.25
N PRO A 412 14.69 1.77 16.28
CA PRO A 412 15.34 0.47 16.46
C PRO A 412 16.86 0.58 16.68
N ASP A 413 17.38 -0.10 17.70
CA ASP A 413 18.84 -0.16 17.96
C ASP A 413 19.64 -0.76 16.78
N ALA A 414 18.97 -1.57 15.95
CA ALA A 414 19.54 -2.20 14.76
C ALA A 414 19.55 -1.30 13.50
N LEU A 415 19.24 -0.01 13.63
CA LEU A 415 19.10 0.91 12.48
C LEU A 415 20.45 1.22 11.80
N THR A 416 20.50 0.93 10.50
CA THR A 416 21.54 1.37 9.57
C THR A 416 21.01 2.54 8.74
N VAL A 417 21.76 3.63 8.70
CA VAL A 417 21.55 4.77 7.81
C VAL A 417 22.45 4.58 6.58
N ALA A 418 21.83 4.30 5.42
CA ALA A 418 22.52 4.03 4.15
C ALA A 418 22.87 5.31 3.39
N ALA A 419 22.01 6.33 3.49
CA ALA A 419 22.25 7.69 3.00
C ALA A 419 21.89 8.70 4.09
N HIS A 420 22.67 9.78 4.21
CA HIS A 420 22.51 10.83 5.24
C HIS A 420 22.71 12.19 4.57
N SER A 421 21.61 12.80 4.14
CA SER A 421 21.61 13.83 3.10
C SER A 421 21.31 15.21 3.70
N PRO A 422 22.28 16.15 3.75
CA PRO A 422 22.04 17.48 4.30
C PRO A 422 21.10 18.28 3.38
N VAL A 423 20.09 18.91 3.99
CA VAL A 423 19.07 19.70 3.30
C VAL A 423 18.78 21.02 4.02
N THR A 424 18.18 21.95 3.28
CA THR A 424 17.48 23.10 3.87
C THR A 424 15.99 22.81 3.90
N CYS A 425 15.43 22.83 5.10
CA CYS A 425 14.02 22.77 5.41
C CYS A 425 13.41 24.18 5.37
N GLY A 426 12.37 24.36 4.55
CA GLY A 426 11.80 25.67 4.28
C GLY A 426 12.84 26.62 3.68
N SER A 427 12.96 27.82 4.25
CA SER A 427 13.88 28.85 3.75
C SER A 427 15.25 28.90 4.46
N ASN A 428 15.39 28.34 5.67
CA ASN A 428 16.59 28.59 6.50
C ASN A 428 16.94 27.52 7.55
N LYS A 429 16.14 26.48 7.77
CA LYS A 429 16.45 25.46 8.77
C LYS A 429 17.34 24.38 8.15
N HIS A 430 18.54 24.16 8.68
CA HIS A 430 19.39 23.06 8.21
C HIS A 430 19.09 21.76 8.95
N THR A 431 18.86 20.68 8.19
CA THR A 431 18.59 19.34 8.72
C THR A 431 19.06 18.26 7.74
N TYR A 432 18.60 17.03 7.90
CA TYR A 432 18.96 15.88 7.08
C TYR A 432 17.74 15.07 6.65
N SER A 433 17.86 14.43 5.49
CA SER A 433 16.99 13.34 5.03
C SER A 433 17.80 12.04 5.03
N ASP A 434 17.25 10.99 5.61
CA ASP A 434 17.93 9.70 5.76
C ASP A 434 17.27 8.61 4.90
N MET A 435 18.08 7.69 4.36
CA MET A 435 17.60 6.38 3.93
C MET A 435 18.02 5.34 4.97
N THR A 436 17.07 4.55 5.47
CA THR A 436 17.31 3.65 6.60
C THR A 436 16.92 2.21 6.33
N TYR A 437 17.57 1.31 7.07
CA TYR A 437 17.22 -0.09 7.15
C TYR A 437 17.35 -0.61 8.59
N TYR A 438 16.41 -1.44 9.05
CA TYR A 438 16.60 -2.28 10.23
C TYR A 438 16.04 -3.69 10.02
N SER A 439 16.48 -4.63 10.85
CA SER A 439 16.03 -6.02 10.85
C SER A 439 15.41 -6.40 12.20
N THR A 440 14.28 -7.11 12.17
CA THR A 440 13.69 -7.75 13.36
C THR A 440 14.26 -9.16 13.61
N GLY A 441 15.29 -9.55 12.85
CA GLY A 441 15.81 -10.93 12.79
C GLY A 441 15.01 -11.86 11.88
N LYS A 442 13.78 -11.48 11.48
CA LYS A 442 12.94 -12.21 10.52
C LYS A 442 12.53 -11.35 9.32
N ALA A 443 12.04 -10.13 9.59
CA ALA A 443 11.69 -9.14 8.59
C ALA A 443 12.80 -8.08 8.47
N GLY A 444 12.93 -7.53 7.27
CA GLY A 444 13.65 -6.28 7.04
C GLY A 444 12.67 -5.13 6.85
N VAL A 445 12.97 -3.96 7.40
CA VAL A 445 12.25 -2.73 7.07
C VAL A 445 13.22 -1.76 6.41
N TRP A 446 12.92 -1.38 5.17
CA TRP A 446 13.63 -0.36 4.41
C TRP A 446 12.73 0.87 4.26
N ALA A 447 13.31 2.06 4.41
CA ALA A 447 12.61 3.33 4.19
C ALA A 447 13.52 4.32 3.45
N THR A 448 13.00 4.97 2.42
CA THR A 448 13.75 5.88 1.53
C THR A 448 13.85 7.30 2.08
N GLY A 449 12.87 7.71 2.90
CA GLY A 449 12.82 8.99 3.59
C GLY A 449 12.66 10.21 2.66
N SER A 450 12.08 10.00 1.48
CA SER A 450 11.93 11.02 0.43
C SER A 450 10.77 10.70 -0.53
N MET A 451 9.78 11.59 -0.65
CA MET A 451 8.73 11.50 -1.69
C MET A 451 9.26 11.58 -3.13
N MET A 452 10.41 12.22 -3.35
CA MET A 452 11.03 12.35 -4.67
C MET A 452 11.59 11.02 -5.17
N TRP A 453 11.85 10.06 -4.28
CA TRP A 453 12.37 8.74 -4.62
C TRP A 453 11.57 8.06 -5.73
N VAL A 454 10.24 7.95 -5.58
CA VAL A 454 9.40 7.35 -6.63
C VAL A 454 9.28 8.24 -7.87
N LYS A 455 9.34 9.56 -7.70
CA LYS A 455 9.18 10.55 -8.79
C LYS A 455 10.37 10.55 -9.74
N VAL A 456 11.57 10.16 -9.26
CA VAL A 456 12.77 9.93 -10.09
C VAL A 456 12.55 8.82 -11.13
N LEU A 457 11.66 7.84 -10.89
CA LEU A 457 11.39 6.78 -11.86
C LEU A 457 10.70 7.30 -13.15
N ASN A 458 10.12 8.50 -13.12
CA ASN A 458 9.51 9.15 -14.29
C ASN A 458 10.55 9.72 -15.28
N GLY A 459 11.84 9.69 -14.94
CA GLY A 459 12.93 10.13 -15.82
C GLY A 459 13.62 11.43 -15.37
N PRO A 460 14.60 11.93 -16.16
CA PRO A 460 15.32 13.16 -15.87
C PRO A 460 14.41 14.38 -15.78
N ASN A 461 14.73 15.30 -14.87
CA ASN A 461 13.93 16.50 -14.64
C ASN A 461 14.79 17.66 -14.15
N GLY A 462 15.05 18.62 -15.05
CA GLY A 462 15.89 19.78 -14.76
C GLY A 462 15.36 20.70 -13.66
N LYS A 463 14.05 20.73 -13.38
CA LYS A 463 13.48 21.55 -12.28
C LYS A 463 13.98 21.08 -10.91
N TYR A 464 14.17 19.77 -10.76
CA TYR A 464 14.59 19.13 -9.51
C TYR A 464 16.01 18.57 -9.57
N ASN A 465 16.78 18.89 -10.61
CA ASN A 465 18.13 18.37 -10.86
C ASN A 465 18.21 16.83 -10.98
N ILE A 466 17.12 16.14 -11.37
CA ILE A 466 17.14 14.69 -11.59
C ILE A 466 17.86 14.39 -12.91
N THR A 467 18.86 13.51 -12.87
CA THR A 467 19.68 13.10 -14.03
C THR A 467 19.44 11.64 -14.41
N ASP A 468 19.84 11.20 -15.61
CA ASP A 468 19.79 9.78 -16.01
C ASP A 468 20.55 8.87 -15.04
N ALA A 469 21.64 9.35 -14.44
CA ALA A 469 22.37 8.64 -13.39
C ALA A 469 21.52 8.47 -12.12
N SER A 470 20.74 9.49 -11.74
CA SER A 470 19.77 9.43 -10.64
C SER A 470 18.67 8.39 -10.92
N VAL A 471 18.11 8.39 -12.13
CA VAL A 471 17.10 7.40 -12.58
C VAL A 471 17.67 5.98 -12.53
N THR A 472 18.90 5.81 -13.03
CA THR A 472 19.60 4.51 -13.06
C THR A 472 19.89 3.98 -11.66
N PHE A 473 20.36 4.84 -10.74
CA PHE A 473 20.59 4.51 -9.35
C PHE A 473 19.30 4.07 -8.65
N VAL A 474 18.26 4.92 -8.65
CA VAL A 474 16.98 4.63 -7.99
C VAL A 474 16.36 3.35 -8.53
N ARG A 475 16.37 3.15 -9.86
CA ARG A 475 15.87 1.92 -10.50
C ARG A 475 16.64 0.68 -10.02
N ARG A 476 17.98 0.69 -10.00
CA ARG A 476 18.79 -0.44 -9.51
C ARG A 476 18.50 -0.77 -8.05
N VAL A 477 18.39 0.24 -7.18
CA VAL A 477 18.09 0.03 -5.75
C VAL A 477 16.70 -0.56 -5.54
N MET A 478 15.70 -0.08 -6.28
CA MET A 478 14.33 -0.61 -6.28
C MET A 478 14.27 -2.06 -6.80
N GLU A 479 14.98 -2.37 -7.90
CA GLU A 479 15.11 -3.74 -8.43
C GLU A 479 15.69 -4.69 -7.38
N ASN A 480 16.76 -4.28 -6.70
CA ASN A 480 17.40 -5.06 -5.63
C ASN A 480 16.44 -5.27 -4.45
N ALA A 481 15.73 -4.21 -4.01
CA ALA A 481 14.79 -4.25 -2.89
C ALA A 481 13.64 -5.22 -3.14
N PHE A 482 12.93 -5.07 -4.27
CA PHE A 482 11.78 -5.91 -4.60
C PHE A 482 12.17 -7.37 -4.82
N ARG A 483 13.32 -7.64 -5.49
CA ARG A 483 13.83 -9.01 -5.63
C ARG A 483 14.25 -9.63 -4.30
N GLN A 484 14.77 -8.84 -3.37
CA GLN A 484 15.11 -9.30 -2.01
C GLN A 484 13.84 -9.62 -1.21
N MET A 485 12.84 -8.73 -1.21
CA MET A 485 11.57 -8.94 -0.48
C MET A 485 10.77 -10.11 -1.05
N ALA A 486 10.81 -10.34 -2.37
CA ALA A 486 10.14 -11.47 -3.02
C ALA A 486 10.74 -12.86 -2.69
N LYS A 487 11.84 -12.96 -1.93
CA LYS A 487 12.45 -14.26 -1.52
C LYS A 487 11.57 -15.10 -0.58
N GLY A 488 10.51 -14.50 -0.03
CA GLY A 488 9.55 -15.15 0.86
C GLY A 488 9.57 -14.60 2.29
N ASN A 489 8.48 -14.86 3.02
CA ASN A 489 8.35 -14.49 4.43
C ASN A 489 9.52 -15.06 5.27
N GLY A 490 10.11 -14.25 6.14
CA GLY A 490 11.28 -14.60 6.94
C GLY A 490 12.61 -14.70 6.16
N LYS A 491 12.61 -14.40 4.84
CA LYS A 491 13.79 -14.53 3.95
C LYS A 491 14.20 -13.22 3.28
N GLY A 492 13.39 -12.18 3.41
CA GLY A 492 13.65 -10.85 2.87
C GLY A 492 14.60 -9.99 3.71
N ALA A 493 15.01 -10.44 4.91
CA ALA A 493 15.96 -9.70 5.75
C ALA A 493 17.37 -9.64 5.12
N LEU A 494 18.03 -8.49 5.27
CA LEU A 494 19.40 -8.20 4.89
C LEU A 494 20.29 -8.19 6.13
N GLN A 495 21.58 -8.37 5.92
CA GLN A 495 22.60 -8.15 6.95
C GLN A 495 23.19 -6.75 6.75
N THR A 496 23.13 -5.92 7.78
CA THR A 496 23.68 -4.56 7.80
C THR A 496 24.31 -4.27 9.15
N THR A 497 25.16 -3.24 9.23
CA THR A 497 25.80 -2.82 10.48
C THR A 497 25.11 -1.56 11.02
N PRO A 498 24.49 -1.59 12.21
CA PRO A 498 23.87 -0.40 12.80
C PRO A 498 24.90 0.73 12.97
N ASN A 499 24.53 1.95 12.54
CA ASN A 499 25.49 3.05 12.45
C ASN A 499 24.96 4.42 12.91
N LEU A 500 23.69 4.53 13.33
CA LEU A 500 23.05 5.78 13.75
C LEU A 500 23.83 6.49 14.88
N SER A 501 24.32 5.73 15.86
CA SER A 501 25.14 6.25 16.98
C SER A 501 26.44 6.91 16.50
N GLY A 502 27.01 6.43 15.40
CA GLY A 502 28.22 7.00 14.79
C GLY A 502 27.99 8.29 14.00
N LEU A 503 26.73 8.68 13.75
CA LEU A 503 26.39 9.94 13.08
C LEU A 503 26.39 11.15 14.01
N ASN A 504 26.41 10.94 15.33
CA ASN A 504 26.18 12.00 16.33
C ASN A 504 24.87 12.77 16.08
N ALA A 505 23.82 12.06 15.64
CA ALA A 505 22.51 12.64 15.37
C ALA A 505 21.93 13.31 16.62
N SER A 506 21.34 14.49 16.46
CA SER A 506 20.64 15.18 17.56
C SER A 506 19.42 14.38 17.99
N ALA A 507 19.19 14.24 19.30
CA ALA A 507 17.93 13.72 19.84
C ALA A 507 16.77 14.74 19.81
N SER A 508 17.02 16.00 19.42
CA SER A 508 15.99 17.03 19.29
C SER A 508 15.37 17.03 17.89
N THR A 509 14.06 16.79 17.81
CA THR A 509 13.25 16.85 16.57
C THR A 509 12.87 18.29 16.16
N SER A 510 13.52 19.30 16.75
CA SER A 510 13.23 20.72 16.51
C SER A 510 13.80 21.28 15.20
N THR A 511 14.59 20.49 14.47
CA THR A 511 15.32 20.93 13.26
C THR A 511 14.42 21.08 12.03
N GLY A 512 13.26 20.43 11.99
CA GLY A 512 12.33 20.47 10.86
C GLY A 512 10.99 21.14 11.18
N THR A 513 9.92 20.61 10.60
CA THR A 513 8.52 20.99 10.83
C THR A 513 7.67 19.85 11.43
N GLY A 514 8.18 18.62 11.51
CA GLY A 514 7.46 17.46 12.07
C GLY A 514 7.22 17.46 13.59
N GLY A 515 7.76 18.43 14.33
CA GLY A 515 7.42 18.66 15.74
C GLY A 515 7.95 17.61 16.74
N PRO A 516 7.57 17.74 18.02
CA PRO A 516 8.00 16.83 19.09
C PRO A 516 7.30 15.47 19.01
N VAL A 517 7.93 14.46 19.62
CA VAL A 517 7.25 13.23 20.04
C VAL A 517 6.76 13.42 21.47
N ASP A 518 5.48 13.19 21.72
CA ASP A 518 4.92 13.26 23.06
C ASP A 518 5.34 12.04 23.91
N LYS A 519 5.42 12.24 25.23
CA LYS A 519 5.76 11.19 26.22
C LYS A 519 4.54 10.42 26.69
#